data_AF-A0AAP9TXC0-F1
#
_entry.id   AF-A0AAP9TXC0-F1
#
_cell.length_a   1.000
_cell.length_b   1.000
_cell.length_c   1.000
_cell.angle_alpha   90.00
_cell.angle_beta   90.00
_cell.angle_gamma   90.00
#
_symmetry.space_group_name_H-M   'P 1'
#
loop_
_entity.id
_entity.type
_entity.pdbx_description
1 polymer ?
#
loop_
_entity_poly.entity_id
_entity_poly.type
_entity_poly.pdbx_seq_one_letter_code
_entity_poly.pdbx_strand_id
1 'polypeptide(L)'
;MTQQEILEVIKTATPNSALKDFLPIATTLVGIVVGFSLNYIRDLISTRKSEKLNCKLLKEELDLALEDSIDLAKRLCESLDEKVEKGTIPWVYVSEMSNVCFNSFYPQIIKSYTREQRRCIHEAYAQISFINTFSTKEITNRDTTQDLPKAIHKLNDIFIACLKLYRAHQNLYLHNALWDISIERYLRETKIQSKFYQSMVDREI
;
A
#
# COMPACT_ATOMS: atom_id res chain seq x y z
N MET A 1 55.76 -45.67 52.13
CA MET A 1 55.30 -45.01 50.91
C MET A 1 56.50 -44.36 50.24
N THR A 2 56.89 -44.81 49.06
CA THR A 2 58.05 -44.27 48.32
C THR A 2 57.67 -42.95 47.62
N GLN A 3 58.64 -42.10 47.30
CA GLN A 3 58.38 -40.83 46.57
C GLN A 3 57.68 -41.05 45.22
N GLN A 4 57.84 -42.24 44.62
CA GLN A 4 57.16 -42.63 43.38
C GLN A 4 55.66 -42.90 43.61
N GLU A 5 55.28 -43.54 44.71
CA GLU A 5 53.87 -43.77 45.07
C GLU A 5 53.13 -42.46 45.38
N ILE A 6 53.82 -41.48 45.99
CA ILE A 6 53.26 -40.14 46.24
C ILE A 6 52.98 -39.41 44.91
N LEU A 7 53.89 -39.54 43.93
CA LEU A 7 53.75 -38.87 42.62
C LEU A 7 52.64 -39.49 41.76
N GLU A 8 52.44 -40.80 41.85
CA GLU A 8 51.31 -41.49 41.20
C GLU A 8 49.97 -41.09 41.83
N VAL A 9 49.89 -41.03 43.16
CA VAL A 9 48.68 -40.60 43.86
C VAL A 9 48.31 -39.16 43.48
N ILE A 10 49.30 -38.25 43.37
CA ILE A 10 49.08 -36.85 42.94
C ILE A 10 48.62 -36.77 41.47
N LYS A 11 49.13 -37.64 40.58
CA LYS A 11 48.66 -37.74 39.19
C LYS A 11 47.24 -38.30 39.08
N THR A 12 46.86 -39.25 39.94
CA THR A 12 45.49 -39.77 39.99
C THR A 12 44.51 -38.86 40.74
N ALA A 13 45.01 -37.99 41.62
CA ALA A 13 44.21 -37.06 42.42
C ALA A 13 44.08 -35.66 41.77
N THR A 14 44.75 -35.38 40.66
CA THR A 14 44.55 -34.14 39.90
C THR A 14 43.36 -34.33 38.94
N PRO A 15 42.23 -33.63 39.15
CA PRO A 15 41.01 -33.83 38.40
C PRO A 15 41.12 -33.13 37.03
N ASN A 16 41.91 -33.71 36.12
CA ASN A 16 42.08 -33.20 34.75
C ASN A 16 41.07 -33.82 33.75
N SER A 17 40.19 -34.73 34.18
CA SER A 17 39.22 -35.41 33.30
C SER A 17 37.96 -34.57 33.07
N ALA A 18 37.35 -34.01 34.12
CA ALA A 18 36.08 -33.29 34.02
C ALA A 18 36.15 -32.08 33.06
N LEU A 19 37.27 -31.35 33.05
CA LEU A 19 37.50 -30.20 32.15
C LEU A 19 37.69 -30.63 30.69
N LYS A 20 38.35 -31.77 30.43
CA LYS A 20 38.54 -32.30 29.07
C LYS A 20 37.26 -32.86 28.47
N ASP A 21 36.36 -33.38 29.31
CA ASP A 21 35.08 -33.93 28.87
C ASP A 21 34.02 -32.82 28.71
N PHE A 22 34.10 -31.73 29.49
CA PHE A 22 33.20 -30.57 29.36
C PHE A 22 33.55 -29.65 28.18
N LEU A 23 34.83 -29.51 27.82
CA LEU A 23 35.27 -28.61 26.76
C LEU A 23 34.56 -28.87 25.42
N PRO A 24 34.47 -30.14 24.92
CA PRO A 24 33.78 -30.47 23.67
C PRO A 24 32.28 -30.19 23.71
N ILE A 25 31.65 -30.39 24.88
CA ILE A 25 30.22 -30.12 25.07
C ILE A 25 29.97 -28.61 25.04
N ALA A 26 30.80 -27.84 25.76
CA ALA A 26 30.73 -26.39 25.79
C ALA A 26 31.02 -25.76 24.42
N THR A 27 32.04 -26.24 23.68
CA THR A 27 32.35 -25.75 22.34
C THR A 27 31.26 -26.10 21.33
N THR A 28 30.64 -27.28 21.45
CA THR A 28 29.49 -27.67 20.62
C THR A 28 28.29 -26.77 20.91
N LEU A 29 27.97 -26.50 22.17
CA LEU A 29 26.90 -25.58 22.56
C LEU A 29 27.16 -24.16 22.07
N VAL A 30 28.38 -23.66 22.18
CA VAL A 30 28.77 -22.36 21.64
C VAL A 30 28.61 -22.34 20.12
N GLY A 31 29.06 -23.38 19.42
CA GLY A 31 28.89 -23.53 17.97
C GLY A 31 27.41 -23.53 17.55
N ILE A 32 26.55 -24.23 18.30
CA ILE A 32 25.10 -24.25 18.09
C ILE A 32 24.50 -22.86 18.29
N VAL A 33 24.82 -22.19 19.41
CA VAL A 33 24.31 -20.85 19.72
C VAL A 33 24.75 -19.83 18.67
N VAL A 34 26.01 -19.86 18.25
CA VAL A 34 26.54 -18.99 17.20
C VAL A 34 25.86 -19.28 15.86
N GLY A 35 25.68 -20.56 15.49
CA GLY A 35 24.99 -20.96 14.27
C GLY A 35 23.54 -20.49 14.23
N PHE A 36 22.78 -20.68 15.31
CA PHE A 36 21.41 -20.17 15.44
C PHE A 36 21.36 -18.64 15.39
N SER A 37 22.31 -17.96 16.05
CA SER A 37 22.37 -16.49 16.07
C SER A 37 22.64 -15.92 14.67
N LEU A 38 23.56 -16.53 13.91
CA LEU A 38 23.87 -16.12 12.54
C LEU A 38 22.69 -16.36 11.59
N ASN A 39 22.01 -17.50 11.72
CA ASN A 39 20.79 -17.78 10.94
C ASN A 39 19.68 -16.77 11.28
N TYR A 40 19.46 -16.49 12.56
CA TYR A 40 18.49 -15.50 13.00
C TYR A 40 18.80 -14.08 12.44
N ILE A 41 20.07 -13.65 12.49
CA ILE A 41 20.50 -12.36 11.92
C ILE A 41 20.27 -12.34 10.40
N ARG A 42 20.60 -13.43 9.70
CA ARG A 42 20.36 -13.55 8.25
C ARG A 42 18.88 -13.44 7.92
N ASP A 43 18.02 -14.10 8.67
CA ASP A 43 16.56 -14.06 8.49
C ASP A 43 16.00 -12.67 8.77
N LEU A 44 16.48 -11.99 9.82
CA LEU A 44 16.13 -10.60 10.11
C LEU A 44 16.51 -9.64 8.96
N ILE A 45 17.72 -9.80 8.40
CA ILE A 45 18.17 -8.97 7.28
C ILE A 45 17.32 -9.24 6.03
N SER A 46 17.05 -10.51 5.72
CA SER A 46 16.21 -10.91 4.60
C SER A 46 14.80 -10.33 4.73
N THR A 47 14.20 -10.45 5.92
CA THR A 47 12.88 -9.92 6.24
C THR A 47 12.83 -8.41 6.05
N ARG A 48 13.82 -7.67 6.59
CA ARG A 48 13.89 -6.20 6.41
C ARG A 48 14.02 -5.79 4.94
N LYS A 49 14.79 -6.53 4.13
CA LYS A 49 14.90 -6.28 2.69
C LYS A 49 13.57 -6.51 1.98
N SER A 50 12.87 -7.61 2.31
CA SER A 50 11.55 -7.93 1.77
C SER A 50 10.51 -6.88 2.16
N GLU A 51 10.47 -6.46 3.42
CA GLU A 51 9.54 -5.42 3.89
C GLU A 51 9.75 -4.10 3.16
N LYS A 52 11.01 -3.67 2.97
CA LYS A 52 11.33 -2.46 2.23
C LYS A 52 10.88 -2.54 0.77
N LEU A 53 11.08 -3.69 0.12
CA LEU A 53 10.62 -3.93 -1.24
C LEU A 53 9.09 -3.88 -1.32
N ASN A 54 8.40 -4.57 -0.42
CA ASN A 54 6.94 -4.60 -0.36
C ASN A 54 6.35 -3.20 -0.14
N CYS A 55 6.95 -2.37 0.73
CA CYS A 55 6.55 -0.97 0.89
C CYS A 55 6.71 -0.16 -0.41
N LYS A 56 7.78 -0.42 -1.18
CA LYS A 56 8.01 0.26 -2.47
C LYS A 56 6.97 -0.16 -3.51
N LEU A 57 6.68 -1.46 -3.60
CA LEU A 57 5.68 -1.98 -4.54
C LEU A 57 4.27 -1.47 -4.23
N LEU A 58 3.89 -1.40 -2.94
CA LEU A 58 2.60 -0.81 -2.55
C LEU A 58 2.51 0.67 -2.95
N LYS A 59 3.60 1.42 -2.75
CA LYS A 59 3.67 2.81 -3.17
C LYS A 59 3.53 2.96 -4.69
N GLU A 60 4.26 2.16 -5.46
CA GLU A 60 4.18 2.17 -6.93
C GLU A 60 2.76 1.84 -7.43
N GLU A 61 2.08 0.85 -6.84
CA GLU A 61 0.68 0.54 -7.17
C GLU A 61 -0.26 1.72 -6.88
N LEU A 62 -0.09 2.40 -5.74
CA LEU A 62 -0.88 3.59 -5.40
C LEU A 62 -0.58 4.79 -6.31
N ASP A 63 0.68 4.97 -6.72
CA ASP A 63 1.09 6.03 -7.66
C ASP A 63 0.48 5.79 -9.04
N LEU A 64 0.49 4.55 -9.54
CA LEU A 64 -0.18 4.17 -10.79
C LEU A 64 -1.70 4.34 -10.71
N ALA A 65 -2.33 3.88 -9.62
CA ALA A 65 -3.77 4.05 -9.43
C ALA A 65 -4.17 5.53 -9.38
N LEU A 66 -3.32 6.40 -8.82
CA LEU A 66 -3.53 7.84 -8.84
C LEU A 66 -3.51 8.37 -10.28
N GLU A 67 -2.50 8.03 -11.07
CA GLU A 67 -2.39 8.44 -12.47
C GLU A 67 -3.61 8.00 -13.28
N ASP A 68 -4.01 6.74 -13.16
CA ASP A 68 -5.21 6.19 -13.81
C ASP A 68 -6.49 6.93 -13.38
N SER A 69 -6.59 7.31 -12.11
CA SER A 69 -7.75 8.02 -11.58
C SER A 69 -7.85 9.46 -12.08
N ILE A 70 -6.72 10.13 -12.28
CA ILE A 70 -6.65 11.49 -12.83
C ILE A 70 -7.03 11.45 -14.31
N ASP A 71 -6.53 10.47 -15.06
CA ASP A 71 -6.93 10.25 -16.46
C ASP A 71 -8.44 9.96 -16.58
N LEU A 72 -8.97 9.11 -15.70
CA LEU A 72 -10.40 8.84 -15.63
C LEU A 72 -11.21 10.11 -15.34
N ALA A 73 -10.79 10.91 -14.36
CA ALA A 73 -11.44 12.17 -14.02
C ALA A 73 -11.45 13.15 -15.20
N LYS A 74 -10.35 13.21 -15.95
CA LYS A 74 -10.26 14.03 -17.17
C LYS A 74 -11.27 13.58 -18.23
N ARG A 75 -11.34 12.28 -18.51
CA ARG A 75 -12.30 11.71 -19.47
C ARG A 75 -13.75 11.92 -19.05
N LEU A 76 -14.04 11.88 -17.73
CA LEU A 76 -15.36 12.19 -17.18
C LEU A 76 -15.74 13.65 -17.44
N CYS A 77 -14.84 14.57 -17.14
CA CYS A 77 -15.03 16.00 -17.40
C CYS A 77 -15.28 16.29 -18.88
N GLU A 78 -14.48 15.71 -19.78
CA GLU A 78 -14.63 15.87 -21.23
C GLU A 78 -16.00 15.34 -21.72
N SER A 79 -16.39 14.15 -21.24
CA SER A 79 -17.68 13.54 -21.59
C SER A 79 -18.87 14.37 -21.09
N LEU A 80 -18.80 14.90 -19.87
CA LEU A 80 -19.83 15.78 -19.30
C LEU A 80 -19.94 17.09 -20.08
N ASP A 81 -18.83 17.77 -20.32
CA ASP A 81 -18.81 19.04 -21.05
C ASP A 81 -19.39 18.88 -22.46
N GLU A 82 -18.98 17.84 -23.21
CA GLU A 82 -19.44 17.65 -24.58
C GLU A 82 -20.93 17.24 -24.65
N LYS A 83 -21.34 16.30 -23.79
CA LYS A 83 -22.63 15.63 -23.97
C LYS A 83 -23.78 16.31 -23.25
N VAL A 84 -23.52 16.97 -22.12
CA VAL A 84 -24.54 17.76 -21.42
C VAL A 84 -24.95 18.97 -22.27
N GLU A 85 -24.01 19.64 -22.93
CA GLU A 85 -24.31 20.74 -23.87
C GLU A 85 -25.19 20.28 -25.04
N LYS A 86 -24.95 19.06 -25.53
CA LYS A 86 -25.71 18.43 -26.62
C LYS A 86 -27.01 17.76 -26.17
N GLY A 87 -27.32 17.74 -24.87
CA GLY A 87 -28.49 17.03 -24.31
C GLY A 87 -28.43 15.50 -24.48
N THR A 88 -27.24 14.93 -24.62
CA THR A 88 -27.02 13.48 -24.82
C THR A 88 -26.47 12.81 -23.56
N ILE A 89 -26.67 11.49 -23.45
CA ILE A 89 -26.25 10.73 -22.26
C ILE A 89 -24.70 10.63 -22.22
N PRO A 90 -24.05 11.16 -21.16
CA PRO A 90 -22.61 11.07 -20.97
C PRO A 90 -22.20 9.63 -20.65
N TRP A 91 -21.02 9.23 -21.15
CA TRP A 91 -20.46 7.91 -20.90
C TRP A 91 -18.93 7.96 -20.90
N VAL A 92 -18.32 7.09 -20.11
CA VAL A 92 -16.87 6.92 -20.00
C VAL A 92 -16.57 5.44 -19.79
N TYR A 93 -15.51 4.98 -20.42
CA TYR A 93 -14.94 3.67 -20.15
C TYR A 93 -14.04 3.72 -18.90
N VAL A 94 -14.29 2.82 -17.95
CA VAL A 94 -13.50 2.71 -16.71
C VAL A 94 -12.58 1.50 -16.85
N SER A 95 -11.27 1.73 -16.78
CA SER A 95 -10.28 0.64 -16.71
C SER A 95 -10.17 0.13 -15.28
N GLU A 96 -9.96 -1.16 -15.10
CA GLU A 96 -9.70 -1.73 -13.78
C GLU A 96 -8.34 -1.31 -13.24
N MET A 97 -8.31 -0.81 -12.02
CA MET A 97 -7.09 -0.44 -11.29
C MET A 97 -6.61 -1.63 -10.44
N SER A 98 -5.31 -1.91 -10.44
CA SER A 98 -4.71 -3.01 -9.66
C SER A 98 -4.90 -2.83 -8.15
N ASN A 99 -5.13 -3.93 -7.44
CA ASN A 99 -5.14 -4.01 -5.96
C ASN A 99 -4.29 -5.18 -5.42
N VAL A 100 -3.40 -5.73 -6.24
CA VAL A 100 -2.61 -6.93 -5.94
C VAL A 100 -1.68 -6.70 -4.76
N CYS A 101 -1.02 -5.54 -4.70
CA CYS A 101 -0.05 -5.24 -3.64
C CYS A 101 -0.74 -5.05 -2.28
N PHE A 102 -1.93 -4.47 -2.27
CA PHE A 102 -2.73 -4.37 -1.04
C PHE A 102 -3.11 -5.74 -0.49
N ASN A 103 -3.66 -6.60 -1.35
CA ASN A 103 -4.13 -7.92 -0.91
C ASN A 103 -2.97 -8.84 -0.50
N SER A 104 -1.82 -8.74 -1.18
CA SER A 104 -0.71 -9.68 -1.01
C SER A 104 0.33 -9.20 0.01
N PHE A 105 0.65 -7.91 0.04
CA PHE A 105 1.80 -7.38 0.78
C PHE A 105 1.39 -6.55 1.99
N TYR A 106 0.30 -5.79 1.93
CA TYR A 106 -0.09 -4.86 3.00
C TYR A 106 -0.15 -5.50 4.41
N PRO A 107 -0.72 -6.70 4.62
CA PRO A 107 -0.74 -7.33 5.94
C PRO A 107 0.65 -7.55 6.54
N GLN A 108 1.68 -7.75 5.70
CA GLN A 108 3.05 -7.99 6.14
C GLN A 108 3.79 -6.70 6.50
N ILE A 109 3.43 -5.58 5.86
CA ILE A 109 4.10 -4.27 5.99
C ILE A 109 3.28 -3.23 6.76
N ILE A 110 2.08 -3.55 7.22
CA ILE A 110 1.19 -2.61 7.93
C ILE A 110 1.88 -1.92 9.12
N LYS A 111 2.76 -2.65 9.82
CA LYS A 111 3.56 -2.13 10.95
C LYS A 111 4.52 -1.01 10.56
N SER A 112 4.90 -0.91 9.30
CA SER A 112 5.79 0.12 8.76
C SER A 112 5.11 1.48 8.57
N TYR A 113 3.77 1.54 8.67
CA TYR A 113 2.98 2.76 8.50
C TYR A 113 2.40 3.24 9.84
N THR A 114 2.29 4.56 10.00
CA THR A 114 1.57 5.17 11.13
C THR A 114 0.07 4.91 11.04
N ARG A 115 -0.69 5.20 12.09
CA ARG A 115 -2.15 5.03 12.10
C ARG A 115 -2.83 5.86 11.01
N GLU A 116 -2.36 7.09 10.82
CA GLU A 116 -2.87 8.05 9.83
C GLU A 116 -2.57 7.57 8.41
N GLN A 117 -1.35 7.09 8.16
CA GLN A 117 -0.98 6.51 6.87
C GLN A 117 -1.81 5.26 6.55
N ARG A 118 -2.05 4.38 7.53
CA ARG A 118 -2.92 3.21 7.34
C ARG A 118 -4.33 3.63 6.96
N ARG A 119 -4.88 4.67 7.61
CA ARG A 119 -6.19 5.22 7.25
C ARG A 119 -6.23 5.71 5.81
N CYS A 120 -5.21 6.46 5.36
CA CYS A 120 -5.14 6.94 3.98
C CYS A 120 -5.02 5.79 2.97
N ILE A 121 -4.22 4.76 3.27
CA ILE A 121 -4.11 3.56 2.43
C ILE A 121 -5.47 2.86 2.31
N HIS A 122 -6.15 2.63 3.44
CA HIS A 122 -7.49 2.02 3.41
C HIS A 122 -8.51 2.86 2.64
N GLU A 123 -8.47 4.18 2.78
CA GLU A 123 -9.34 5.09 2.03
C GLU A 123 -9.06 5.03 0.53
N ALA A 124 -7.79 5.05 0.12
CA ALA A 124 -7.39 4.91 -1.28
C ALA A 124 -7.91 3.60 -1.89
N TYR A 125 -7.68 2.46 -1.23
CA TYR A 125 -8.16 1.17 -1.73
C TYR A 125 -9.68 1.01 -1.69
N ALA A 126 -10.37 1.69 -0.77
CA ALA A 126 -11.84 1.74 -0.81
C ALA A 126 -12.34 2.48 -2.06
N GLN A 127 -11.70 3.59 -2.44
CA GLN A 127 -12.06 4.32 -3.68
C GLN A 127 -11.68 3.52 -4.94
N ILE A 128 -10.49 2.89 -4.96
CA ILE A 128 -10.09 1.98 -6.05
C ILE A 128 -11.12 0.86 -6.22
N SER A 129 -11.52 0.21 -5.12
CA SER A 129 -12.54 -0.84 -5.16
C SER A 129 -13.88 -0.33 -5.67
N PHE A 130 -14.29 0.90 -5.30
CA PHE A 130 -15.51 1.52 -5.78
C PHE A 130 -15.43 1.79 -7.29
N ILE A 131 -14.35 2.39 -7.77
CA ILE A 131 -14.12 2.65 -9.21
C ILE A 131 -14.15 1.33 -9.99
N ASN A 132 -13.52 0.28 -9.49
CA ASN A 132 -13.52 -1.04 -10.12
C ASN A 132 -14.91 -1.70 -10.18
N THR A 133 -15.90 -1.28 -9.39
CA THR A 133 -17.27 -1.77 -9.60
C THR A 133 -17.87 -1.32 -10.93
N PHE A 134 -17.28 -0.30 -11.55
CA PHE A 134 -17.65 0.22 -12.87
C PHE A 134 -16.72 -0.27 -14.00
N SER A 135 -15.60 -0.93 -13.68
CA SER A 135 -14.63 -1.40 -14.69
C SER A 135 -15.08 -2.66 -15.42
N THR A 136 -15.88 -3.50 -14.75
CA THR A 136 -16.42 -4.73 -15.29
C THR A 136 -17.93 -4.64 -15.41
N LYS A 137 -18.40 -3.97 -16.47
CA LYS A 137 -19.65 -4.28 -17.15
C LYS A 137 -19.81 -3.42 -18.39
N GLU A 138 -20.38 -4.06 -19.40
CA GLU A 138 -21.07 -3.49 -20.54
C GLU A 138 -22.04 -2.36 -20.13
N ILE A 139 -21.53 -1.16 -19.79
CA ILE A 139 -22.28 0.10 -19.95
C ILE A 139 -22.18 0.56 -21.41
N THR A 140 -21.74 -0.33 -22.29
CA THR A 140 -21.96 -0.27 -23.72
C THR A 140 -23.35 -0.85 -24.02
N ASN A 141 -24.30 0.04 -24.34
CA ASN A 141 -25.35 -0.17 -25.34
C ASN A 141 -26.73 -0.80 -25.05
N ARG A 142 -27.34 -0.80 -23.84
CA ARG A 142 -28.75 -1.31 -23.73
C ARG A 142 -29.84 -0.54 -23.00
N ASP A 143 -29.55 0.50 -22.23
CA ASP A 143 -30.63 1.32 -21.68
C ASP A 143 -30.71 2.67 -22.39
N THR A 144 -31.29 2.67 -23.59
CA THR A 144 -31.82 3.86 -24.27
C THR A 144 -32.94 4.58 -23.49
N THR A 145 -33.16 4.20 -22.23
CA THR A 145 -34.12 4.77 -21.28
C THR A 145 -33.46 5.36 -20.02
N GLN A 146 -32.12 5.45 -19.95
CA GLN A 146 -31.49 6.12 -18.80
C GLN A 146 -31.72 7.63 -18.83
N ASP A 147 -32.48 8.07 -17.83
CA ASP A 147 -32.72 9.47 -17.45
C ASP A 147 -31.38 10.22 -17.32
N LEU A 148 -31.21 11.29 -18.09
CA LEU A 148 -29.99 12.10 -18.17
C LEU A 148 -29.45 12.52 -16.78
N PRO A 149 -30.27 13.04 -15.85
CA PRO A 149 -29.91 13.24 -14.44
C PRO A 149 -29.24 12.03 -13.77
N LYS A 150 -29.75 10.81 -13.96
CA LYS A 150 -29.19 9.60 -13.34
C LYS A 150 -27.81 9.26 -13.89
N ALA A 151 -27.60 9.46 -15.20
CA ALA A 151 -26.30 9.26 -15.81
C ALA A 151 -25.27 10.28 -15.27
N ILE A 152 -25.66 11.56 -15.15
CA ILE A 152 -24.81 12.61 -14.58
C ILE A 152 -24.45 12.28 -13.12
N HIS A 153 -25.41 11.85 -12.30
CA HIS A 153 -25.15 11.47 -10.91
C HIS A 153 -24.14 10.33 -10.80
N LYS A 154 -24.26 9.27 -11.62
CA LYS A 154 -23.30 8.16 -11.62
C LYS A 154 -21.89 8.62 -11.99
N LEU A 155 -21.74 9.44 -13.03
CA LEU A 155 -20.43 9.96 -13.41
C LEU A 155 -19.85 10.89 -12.33
N ASN A 156 -20.70 11.65 -11.65
CA ASN A 156 -20.29 12.47 -10.52
C ASN A 156 -19.80 11.61 -9.34
N ASP A 157 -20.45 10.49 -9.03
CA ASP A 157 -19.99 9.58 -7.98
C ASP A 157 -18.59 9.03 -8.29
N ILE A 158 -18.32 8.68 -9.55
CA ILE A 158 -16.98 8.24 -10.00
C ILE A 158 -15.97 9.39 -9.89
N PHE A 159 -16.33 10.60 -10.31
CA PHE A 159 -15.47 11.78 -10.18
C PHE A 159 -15.11 12.07 -8.72
N ILE A 160 -16.08 12.00 -7.81
CA ILE A 160 -15.88 12.17 -6.36
C ILE A 160 -14.98 11.06 -5.80
N ALA A 161 -15.08 9.82 -6.30
CA ALA A 161 -14.16 8.76 -5.92
C ALA A 161 -12.71 9.06 -6.37
N CYS A 162 -12.50 9.59 -7.58
CA CYS A 162 -11.18 10.06 -8.03
C CYS A 162 -10.64 11.19 -7.14
N LEU A 163 -11.48 12.17 -6.78
CA LEU A 163 -11.11 13.25 -5.86
C LEU A 163 -10.69 12.72 -4.47
N LYS A 164 -11.45 11.77 -3.92
CA LYS A 164 -11.15 11.15 -2.62
C LYS A 164 -9.88 10.31 -2.67
N LEU A 165 -9.65 9.58 -3.76
CA LEU A 165 -8.41 8.84 -3.99
C LEU A 165 -7.22 9.79 -4.06
N TYR A 166 -7.32 10.89 -4.81
CA TYR A 166 -6.29 11.93 -4.86
C TYR A 166 -6.01 12.51 -3.48
N ARG A 167 -7.05 12.84 -2.71
CA ARG A 167 -6.91 13.33 -1.33
C ARG A 167 -6.19 12.33 -0.43
N ALA A 168 -6.61 11.07 -0.46
CA ALA A 168 -5.99 10.03 0.36
C ALA A 168 -4.52 9.83 -0.01
N HIS A 169 -4.19 9.87 -1.30
CA HIS A 169 -2.82 9.77 -1.80
C HIS A 169 -1.96 10.96 -1.36
N GLN A 170 -2.44 12.19 -1.53
CA GLN A 170 -1.73 13.39 -1.07
C GLN A 170 -1.47 13.37 0.44
N ASN A 171 -2.50 13.03 1.24
CA ASN A 171 -2.38 12.94 2.69
C ASN A 171 -1.49 11.77 3.17
N LEU A 172 -1.26 10.75 2.35
CA LEU A 172 -0.35 9.65 2.68
C LEU A 172 1.12 10.10 2.70
N TYR A 173 1.48 11.03 1.82
CA TYR A 173 2.87 11.48 1.61
C TYR A 173 3.17 12.88 2.15
N LEU A 174 2.15 13.71 2.35
CA LEU A 174 2.27 15.00 3.02
C LEU A 174 2.09 14.77 4.52
N HIS A 175 3.20 14.72 5.25
CA HIS A 175 3.26 14.44 6.69
C HIS A 175 2.55 15.47 7.61
N ASN A 176 1.83 16.45 7.06
CA ASN A 176 1.27 17.58 7.80
C ASN A 176 -0.23 17.77 7.51
N ALA A 177 -1.06 17.33 8.45
CA ALA A 177 -2.51 17.48 8.54
C ALA A 177 -3.32 16.81 7.40
N LEU A 178 -4.48 16.26 7.73
CA LEU A 178 -5.45 15.77 6.75
C LEU A 178 -6.06 16.98 6.04
N TRP A 179 -5.53 17.34 4.87
CA TRP A 179 -6.05 18.49 4.14
C TRP A 179 -7.34 18.07 3.45
N ASP A 180 -8.32 18.97 3.52
CA ASP A 180 -9.48 18.86 2.65
C ASP A 180 -9.10 19.43 1.28
N ILE A 181 -9.47 18.73 0.22
CA ILE A 181 -9.17 19.11 -1.15
C ILE A 181 -10.50 19.40 -1.83
N SER A 182 -10.77 20.68 -2.08
CA SER A 182 -11.94 21.09 -2.84
C SER A 182 -11.84 20.64 -4.30
N ILE A 183 -12.99 20.54 -4.97
CA ILE A 183 -13.06 20.24 -6.42
C ILE A 183 -12.23 21.26 -7.20
N GLU A 184 -12.34 22.55 -6.88
CA GLU A 184 -11.58 23.62 -7.53
C GLU A 184 -10.07 23.40 -7.42
N ARG A 185 -9.59 23.07 -6.22
CA ARG A 185 -8.17 22.79 -5.97
C ARG A 185 -7.70 21.56 -6.73
N TYR A 186 -8.50 20.49 -6.71
CA TYR A 186 -8.19 19.27 -7.44
C TYR A 186 -8.07 19.51 -8.95
N LEU A 187 -9.04 20.19 -9.57
CA LEU A 187 -9.00 20.53 -10.99
C LEU A 187 -7.77 21.38 -11.34
N ARG A 188 -7.41 22.34 -10.47
CA ARG A 188 -6.23 23.20 -10.64
C ARG A 188 -4.92 22.41 -10.55
N GLU A 189 -4.75 21.59 -9.52
CA GLU A 189 -3.52 20.81 -9.30
C GLU A 189 -3.32 19.73 -10.37
N THR A 190 -4.41 19.08 -10.80
CA THR A 190 -4.39 18.06 -11.87
C THR A 190 -4.44 18.63 -13.29
N LYS A 191 -4.62 19.95 -13.43
CA LYS A 191 -4.76 20.66 -14.72
C LYS A 191 -5.92 20.14 -15.58
N ILE A 192 -7.00 19.68 -14.95
CA ILE A 192 -8.23 19.27 -15.63
C ILE A 192 -9.08 20.53 -15.86
N GLN A 193 -9.50 20.74 -17.11
CA GLN A 193 -10.45 21.80 -17.48
C GLN A 193 -11.84 21.19 -17.60
N SER A 194 -12.84 21.76 -16.90
CA SER A 194 -14.24 21.36 -17.03
C SER A 194 -15.16 22.56 -16.84
N LYS A 195 -15.92 22.89 -17.88
CA LYS A 195 -16.96 23.93 -17.80
C LYS A 195 -18.11 23.49 -16.90
N PHE A 196 -18.47 22.21 -16.95
CA PHE A 196 -19.53 21.63 -16.12
C PHE A 196 -19.25 21.86 -14.63
N TYR A 197 -18.09 21.43 -14.14
CA TYR A 197 -17.74 21.58 -12.72
C TYR A 197 -17.44 23.02 -12.33
N GLN A 198 -16.85 23.83 -13.21
CA GLN A 198 -16.69 25.28 -12.97
C GLN A 198 -18.05 25.94 -12.74
N SER A 199 -19.04 25.66 -13.59
CA SER A 199 -20.39 26.22 -13.45
C SER A 199 -21.12 25.76 -12.19
N MET A 200 -20.75 24.61 -11.60
CA MET A 200 -21.29 24.17 -10.31
C MET A 200 -20.64 24.92 -9.15
N VAL A 201 -19.32 25.09 -9.18
CA VAL A 201 -18.58 25.87 -8.16
C VAL A 201 -19.05 27.32 -8.13
N ASP A 202 -19.29 27.93 -9.29
CA ASP A 202 -19.74 29.33 -9.41
C ASP A 202 -21.18 29.54 -8.92
N ARG A 203 -22.00 28.48 -8.80
CA ARG A 203 -23.39 28.54 -8.30
C ARG A 203 -23.50 28.39 -6.78
N GLU A 204 -22.43 27.95 -6.12
CA GLU A 204 -22.39 27.78 -4.65
C GLU A 204 -21.86 29.04 -3.91
N ILE A 205 -21.55 30.12 -4.65
CA ILE A 205 -21.17 31.46 -4.15
C ILE A 205 -22.33 32.43 -4.36
#